data_AF-W3RFB6-F1
#
_entry.id   AF-W3RFB6-F1
#
_cell.length_a   1.000
_cell.length_b   1.000
_cell.length_c   1.000
_cell.angle_alpha   90.00
_cell.angle_beta   90.00
_cell.angle_gamma   90.00
#
_symmetry.space_group_name_H-M   'P 1'
#
loop_
_entity.id
_entity.type
_entity.pdbx_description
1 polymer ?
#
loop_
_entity_poly.entity_id
_entity_poly.type
_entity_poly.pdbx_seq_one_letter_code
_entity_poly.pdbx_strand_id
1 'polypeptide(L)'
;MEKVAVAIAAACLVGYATSAAAECDFDKPVGSCTARFQILSASGSKPSYRAEVALHSSAPRCSKIEWYLDSTPHSTILKTANSDTDSVFGTSPIAAANISIQKCTVYAEKQAPGGPAGGAASRNARYGACADNAEARRLLDSYDSEPNATLAGSLANMRKNLPALRSMLARTQGYRSDADFYGPNKAKIESEIGALQQRVDWNANAIRVLERCSG
;
A
#
# COMPACT_ATOMS: atom_id res chain seq x y z
N MET A 1 27.08 -34.94 45.12
CA MET A 1 26.39 -34.00 46.03
C MET A 1 26.48 -32.63 45.37
N GLU A 2 25.58 -32.35 44.41
CA GLU A 2 24.38 -31.51 44.59
C GLU A 2 24.77 -30.06 44.92
N LYS A 3 24.43 -29.06 44.08
CA LYS A 3 23.07 -28.51 44.00
C LYS A 3 22.75 -27.90 42.63
N VAL A 4 21.57 -28.27 42.15
CA VAL A 4 20.80 -27.65 41.06
C VAL A 4 19.87 -26.60 41.67
N ALA A 5 19.57 -25.53 40.91
CA ALA A 5 18.42 -24.61 40.94
C ALA A 5 18.92 -23.15 40.76
N VAL A 6 18.32 -22.25 39.99
CA VAL A 6 16.90 -22.01 39.70
C VAL A 6 16.79 -21.42 38.29
N ALA A 7 15.96 -22.01 37.43
CA ALA A 7 15.57 -21.42 36.15
C ALA A 7 14.32 -20.54 36.36
N ILE A 8 14.43 -19.24 36.11
CA ILE A 8 13.29 -18.33 36.08
C ILE A 8 12.67 -18.41 34.68
N ALA A 9 11.59 -19.16 34.56
CA ALA A 9 10.74 -19.17 33.37
C ALA A 9 9.93 -17.86 33.34
N ALA A 10 10.45 -16.85 32.65
CA ALA A 10 9.68 -15.65 32.31
C ALA A 10 8.67 -16.01 31.22
N ALA A 11 7.40 -16.14 31.62
CA ALA A 11 6.28 -16.31 30.70
C ALA A 11 6.13 -15.06 29.83
N CYS A 12 6.61 -15.13 28.59
CA CYS A 12 6.27 -14.17 27.54
C CYS A 12 4.78 -14.28 27.24
N LEU A 13 3.97 -13.44 27.88
CA LEU A 13 2.62 -13.11 27.43
C LEU A 13 2.75 -12.38 26.08
N VAL A 14 2.70 -13.14 25.00
CA VAL A 14 2.58 -12.60 23.64
C VAL A 14 1.20 -11.96 23.54
N GLY A 15 1.17 -10.64 23.74
CA GLY A 15 0.00 -9.82 23.45
C GLY A 15 -0.26 -9.88 21.95
N TYR A 16 -1.32 -10.58 21.57
CA TYR A 16 -1.87 -10.52 20.22
C TYR A 16 -2.45 -9.11 20.04
N ALA A 17 -1.68 -8.21 19.41
CA ALA A 17 -2.21 -6.97 18.90
C ALA A 17 -3.24 -7.33 17.81
N THR A 18 -4.53 -7.28 18.15
CA THR A 18 -5.59 -7.28 17.16
C THR A 18 -5.47 -5.96 16.42
N SER A 19 -4.88 -6.00 15.22
CA SER A 19 -4.90 -4.86 14.31
C SER A 19 -6.37 -4.50 14.08
N ALA A 20 -6.83 -3.40 14.68
CA ALA A 20 -8.16 -2.86 14.42
C ALA A 20 -8.21 -2.52 12.93
N ALA A 21 -8.91 -3.35 12.15
CA ALA A 21 -9.12 -3.09 10.74
C ALA A 21 -9.85 -1.75 10.63
N ALA A 22 -9.29 -0.82 9.87
CA ALA A 22 -9.97 0.44 9.57
C ALA A 22 -11.33 0.11 8.93
N GLU A 23 -12.40 0.44 9.64
CA GLU A 23 -13.75 0.28 9.12
C GLU A 23 -14.13 1.50 8.29
N CYS A 24 -14.75 1.29 7.14
CA CYS A 24 -15.18 2.39 6.28
C CYS A 24 -16.56 2.90 6.70
N ASP A 25 -16.72 4.22 6.72
CA ASP A 25 -17.98 4.92 7.01
C ASP A 25 -18.72 5.19 5.69
N PHE A 26 -19.51 4.21 5.25
CA PHE A 26 -20.24 4.29 3.97
C PHE A 26 -21.32 5.37 3.93
N ASP A 27 -21.66 5.97 5.07
CA ASP A 27 -22.58 7.11 5.17
C ASP A 27 -21.89 8.45 4.86
N LYS A 28 -20.55 8.47 4.81
CA LYS A 28 -19.74 9.67 4.59
C LYS A 28 -18.84 9.55 3.37
N PRO A 29 -19.36 9.81 2.15
CA PRO A 29 -18.51 9.92 0.96
C PRO A 29 -17.62 11.15 1.08
N VAL A 30 -16.31 10.97 0.91
CA VAL A 30 -15.30 12.04 1.01
C VAL A 30 -14.69 12.40 -0.34
N GLY A 31 -14.91 11.59 -1.36
CA GLY A 31 -14.42 11.87 -2.71
C GLY A 31 -14.71 10.77 -3.72
N SER A 32 -14.12 10.90 -4.89
CA SER A 32 -14.14 9.91 -5.97
C SER A 32 -12.73 9.37 -6.25
N CYS A 33 -12.65 8.17 -6.78
CA CYS A 33 -11.40 7.53 -7.18
C CYS A 33 -11.43 7.08 -8.63
N THR A 34 -10.28 6.68 -9.16
CA THR A 34 -10.17 5.98 -10.44
C THR A 34 -9.84 4.53 -10.16
N ALA A 35 -10.64 3.61 -10.69
CA ALA A 35 -10.37 2.18 -10.58
C ALA A 35 -9.77 1.63 -11.88
N ARG A 36 -9.04 0.53 -11.78
CA ARG A 36 -8.49 -0.25 -12.89
C ARG A 36 -8.67 -1.74 -12.60
N PHE A 37 -8.88 -2.51 -13.65
CA PHE A 37 -8.98 -3.96 -13.60
C PHE A 37 -7.82 -4.61 -14.34
N GLN A 38 -7.38 -5.75 -13.83
CA GLN A 38 -6.46 -6.64 -14.50
C GLN A 38 -6.97 -8.07 -14.37
N ILE A 39 -7.10 -8.78 -15.48
CA ILE A 39 -7.39 -10.22 -15.45
C ILE A 39 -6.08 -10.93 -15.17
N LEU A 40 -6.02 -11.63 -14.03
CA LEU A 40 -4.85 -12.42 -13.63
C LEU A 40 -4.88 -13.79 -14.30
N SER A 41 -6.03 -14.44 -14.28
CA SER A 41 -6.25 -15.74 -14.89
C SER A 41 -7.69 -15.83 -15.39
N ALA A 42 -7.91 -16.53 -16.50
CA ALA A 42 -9.23 -16.84 -17.03
C ALA A 42 -9.25 -18.30 -17.47
N SER A 43 -10.29 -19.03 -17.10
CA SER A 43 -10.42 -20.46 -17.31
C SER A 43 -11.89 -20.87 -17.43
N GLY A 44 -12.13 -22.12 -17.80
CA GLY A 44 -13.47 -22.67 -17.95
C GLY A 44 -13.90 -22.83 -19.41
N SER A 45 -15.03 -23.49 -19.58
CA SER A 45 -15.64 -23.83 -20.86
C SER A 45 -17.14 -23.84 -20.69
N LYS A 46 -17.87 -23.72 -21.80
CA LYS A 46 -19.34 -23.69 -21.76
C LYS A 46 -19.87 -24.88 -20.94
N PRO A 47 -20.77 -24.66 -19.96
CA PRO A 47 -21.55 -23.43 -19.72
C PRO A 47 -20.96 -22.44 -18.70
N SER A 48 -19.79 -22.67 -18.14
CA SER A 48 -19.23 -21.87 -17.05
C SER A 48 -17.79 -21.41 -17.28
N TYR A 49 -17.59 -20.12 -17.12
CA TYR A 49 -16.29 -19.47 -17.16
C TYR A 49 -15.97 -18.90 -15.79
N ARG A 50 -14.69 -18.92 -15.41
CA ARG A 50 -14.15 -18.34 -14.18
C ARG A 50 -12.97 -17.46 -14.54
N ALA A 51 -12.84 -16.31 -13.89
CA ALA A 51 -11.64 -15.51 -13.94
C ALA A 51 -11.23 -15.04 -12.54
N GLU A 52 -9.94 -14.85 -12.34
CA GLU A 52 -9.39 -14.09 -11.23
C GLU A 52 -9.07 -12.70 -11.73
N VAL A 53 -9.59 -11.69 -11.04
CA VAL A 53 -9.41 -10.29 -11.39
C VAL A 53 -8.74 -9.56 -10.24
N ALA A 54 -7.68 -8.83 -10.54
CA ALA A 54 -7.10 -7.86 -9.63
C ALA A 54 -7.76 -6.50 -9.88
N LEU A 55 -8.20 -5.89 -8.79
CA LEU A 55 -8.79 -4.57 -8.76
C LEU A 55 -7.83 -3.59 -8.12
N HIS A 56 -7.68 -2.42 -8.72
CA HIS A 56 -6.83 -1.36 -8.17
C HIS A 56 -7.57 -0.03 -8.14
N SER A 57 -7.46 0.70 -7.04
CA SER A 57 -8.01 2.02 -6.82
C SER A 57 -6.89 3.05 -6.71
N SER A 58 -7.14 4.27 -7.18
CA SER A 58 -6.26 5.41 -6.90
C SER A 58 -6.33 5.86 -5.44
N ALA A 59 -7.36 5.46 -4.69
CA ALA A 59 -7.50 5.78 -3.28
C ALA A 59 -6.72 4.75 -2.43
N PRO A 60 -5.96 5.19 -1.41
CA PRO A 60 -5.12 4.30 -0.60
C PRO A 60 -5.93 3.29 0.22
N ARG A 61 -7.16 3.65 0.64
CA ARG A 61 -8.06 2.84 1.47
C ARG A 61 -9.49 3.36 1.42
N CYS A 62 -10.41 2.58 2.00
CA CYS A 62 -11.85 2.84 2.07
C CYS A 62 -12.50 3.34 0.78
N SER A 63 -12.33 2.56 -0.30
CA SER A 63 -13.03 2.81 -1.56
C SER A 63 -14.01 1.70 -1.91
N LYS A 64 -15.18 2.08 -2.43
CA LYS A 64 -16.16 1.18 -3.05
C LYS A 64 -16.09 1.36 -4.55
N ILE A 65 -15.85 0.26 -5.25
CA ILE A 65 -15.84 0.22 -6.70
C ILE A 65 -17.06 -0.57 -7.15
N GLU A 66 -17.90 0.06 -7.97
CA GLU A 66 -19.10 -0.51 -8.56
C GLU A 66 -18.83 -0.71 -10.05
N TRP A 67 -19.01 -1.92 -10.52
CA TRP A 67 -18.60 -2.36 -11.84
C TRP A 67 -19.52 -3.45 -12.36
N TYR A 68 -19.45 -3.73 -13.66
CA TYR A 68 -20.26 -4.74 -14.32
C TYR A 68 -19.39 -5.75 -15.04
N LEU A 69 -19.80 -7.02 -15.00
CA LEU A 69 -19.30 -8.10 -15.84
C LEU A 69 -20.44 -8.61 -16.72
N ASP A 70 -20.38 -8.40 -18.03
CA ASP A 70 -21.42 -8.84 -18.97
C ASP A 70 -22.84 -8.41 -18.55
N SER A 71 -22.99 -7.18 -18.05
CA SER A 71 -24.24 -6.61 -17.50
C SER A 71 -24.66 -7.12 -16.11
N THR A 72 -23.85 -7.95 -15.45
CA THR A 72 -24.05 -8.34 -14.05
C THR A 72 -23.38 -7.33 -13.13
N PRO A 73 -24.10 -6.69 -12.18
CA PRO A 73 -23.51 -5.72 -11.26
C PRO A 73 -22.67 -6.40 -10.17
N HIS A 74 -21.48 -5.86 -9.93
CA HIS A 74 -20.56 -6.25 -8.88
C HIS A 74 -20.12 -5.03 -8.07
N SER A 75 -19.77 -5.26 -6.80
CA SER A 75 -19.18 -4.21 -5.96
C SER A 75 -18.04 -4.77 -5.13
N THR A 76 -16.90 -4.11 -5.17
CA THR A 76 -15.72 -4.48 -4.39
C THR A 76 -15.39 -3.35 -3.42
N ILE A 77 -15.12 -3.70 -2.17
CA ILE A 77 -14.84 -2.75 -1.10
C ILE A 77 -13.39 -2.94 -0.65
N LEU A 78 -12.57 -1.95 -0.93
CA LEU A 78 -11.17 -1.92 -0.55
C LEU A 78 -11.05 -1.22 0.81
N LYS A 79 -10.94 -1.99 1.90
CA LYS A 79 -10.93 -1.45 3.27
C LYS A 79 -9.55 -0.95 3.72
N THR A 80 -8.53 -1.79 3.55
CA THR A 80 -7.20 -1.57 4.15
C THR A 80 -6.11 -1.27 3.12
N ALA A 81 -6.35 -1.56 1.85
CA ALA A 81 -5.41 -1.38 0.75
C ALA A 81 -6.08 -0.72 -0.45
N ASN A 82 -5.29 -0.35 -1.44
CA ASN A 82 -5.77 0.18 -2.71
C ASN A 82 -5.92 -0.90 -3.79
N SER A 83 -5.78 -2.17 -3.44
CA SER A 83 -6.01 -3.28 -4.34
C SER A 83 -6.57 -4.49 -3.64
N ASP A 84 -7.30 -5.32 -4.38
CA ASP A 84 -7.82 -6.60 -3.93
C ASP A 84 -7.97 -7.55 -5.12
N THR A 85 -8.05 -8.84 -4.85
CA THR A 85 -8.27 -9.87 -5.88
C THR A 85 -9.60 -10.53 -5.65
N ASP A 86 -10.39 -10.66 -6.70
CA ASP A 86 -11.70 -11.30 -6.67
C ASP A 86 -11.79 -12.43 -7.70
N SER A 87 -12.64 -13.42 -7.42
CA SER A 87 -12.93 -14.51 -8.35
C SER A 87 -14.34 -14.37 -8.88
N VAL A 88 -14.45 -14.21 -10.20
CA VAL A 88 -15.73 -13.98 -10.88
C VAL A 88 -16.09 -15.11 -11.80
N PHE A 89 -17.39 -15.27 -12.01
CA PHE A 89 -17.98 -16.36 -12.76
C PHE A 89 -18.98 -15.81 -13.76
N GLY A 90 -19.03 -16.42 -14.94
CA GLY A 90 -19.92 -16.01 -16.01
C GLY A 90 -20.33 -17.18 -16.90
N THR A 91 -21.37 -16.95 -17.70
CA THR A 91 -21.85 -17.90 -18.73
C THR A 91 -21.18 -17.68 -20.09
N SER A 92 -20.36 -16.64 -20.20
CA SER A 92 -19.61 -16.25 -21.39
C SER A 92 -18.11 -16.11 -21.07
N PRO A 93 -17.21 -16.22 -22.08
CA PRO A 93 -15.78 -16.01 -21.86
C PRO A 93 -15.49 -14.64 -21.25
N ILE A 94 -14.84 -14.62 -20.09
CA ILE A 94 -14.53 -13.41 -19.34
C ILE A 94 -13.30 -12.75 -19.94
N ALA A 95 -13.49 -11.56 -20.54
CA ALA A 95 -12.43 -10.74 -21.09
C ALA A 95 -12.48 -9.31 -20.53
N ALA A 96 -11.37 -8.57 -20.63
CA ALA A 96 -11.30 -7.21 -20.10
C ALA A 96 -12.34 -6.27 -20.73
N ALA A 97 -12.73 -6.53 -21.98
CA ALA A 97 -13.77 -5.79 -22.69
C ALA A 97 -15.17 -5.97 -22.09
N ASN A 98 -15.41 -7.05 -21.33
CA ASN A 98 -16.69 -7.34 -20.69
C ASN A 98 -16.83 -6.66 -19.33
N ILE A 99 -15.74 -6.05 -18.83
CA ILE A 99 -15.69 -5.38 -17.54
C ILE A 99 -15.84 -3.87 -17.76
N SER A 100 -16.84 -3.27 -17.11
CA SER A 100 -17.03 -1.83 -17.13
C SER A 100 -17.10 -1.26 -15.71
N ILE A 101 -16.33 -0.21 -15.45
CA ILE A 101 -16.34 0.50 -14.17
C ILE A 101 -17.39 1.59 -14.24
N GLN A 102 -18.33 1.58 -13.31
CA GLN A 102 -19.40 2.58 -13.27
C GLN A 102 -19.08 3.68 -12.27
N LYS A 103 -18.65 3.29 -11.07
CA LYS A 103 -18.42 4.26 -9.98
C LYS A 103 -17.30 3.80 -9.08
N CYS A 104 -16.50 4.76 -8.63
CA CYS A 104 -15.49 4.56 -7.60
C CYS A 104 -15.64 5.69 -6.59
N THR A 105 -16.10 5.34 -5.39
CA THR A 105 -16.39 6.31 -4.31
C THR A 105 -15.45 6.06 -3.14
N VAL A 106 -14.85 7.13 -2.62
CA VAL A 106 -14.00 7.10 -1.42
C VAL A 106 -14.84 7.51 -0.23
N TYR A 107 -14.70 6.78 0.87
CA TYR A 107 -15.44 6.99 2.10
C TYR A 107 -14.51 7.39 3.24
N ALA A 108 -15.07 8.10 4.22
CA ALA A 108 -14.38 8.34 5.47
C ALA A 108 -14.15 7.00 6.21
N GLU A 109 -13.29 7.04 7.22
CA GLU A 109 -13.09 5.90 8.10
C GLU A 109 -13.86 6.09 9.40
N LYS A 110 -14.45 5.01 9.90
CA LYS A 110 -14.98 4.95 11.24
C LYS A 110 -13.79 4.98 12.21
N GLN A 111 -13.72 6.04 13.00
CA GLN A 111 -12.83 6.06 14.15
C GLN A 111 -13.31 4.99 15.13
N ALA A 112 -12.41 4.07 15.51
CA ALA A 112 -12.70 3.11 16.56
C ALA A 112 -13.09 3.86 17.86
N PRO A 113 -14.15 3.45 18.57
CA PRO A 113 -14.54 4.09 19.83
C PRO A 113 -13.41 3.90 20.85
N GLY A 114 -12.75 5.00 21.25
CA GLY A 114 -11.63 4.98 22.21
C GLY A 114 -10.25 5.29 21.62
N GLY A 115 -10.12 5.45 20.31
CA GLY A 115 -8.96 6.15 19.73
C GLY A 115 -9.12 7.66 19.92
N PRO A 116 -8.05 8.43 20.24
CA PRO A 116 -8.20 9.86 20.44
C PRO A 116 -8.81 10.49 19.18
N ALA A 117 -9.87 11.26 19.40
CA ALA A 117 -10.55 12.01 18.37
C ALA A 117 -9.53 12.87 17.61
N GLY A 118 -9.53 12.74 16.29
CA GLY A 118 -8.92 13.73 15.42
C GLY A 118 -7.61 13.26 14.81
N GLY A 119 -7.73 12.73 13.60
CA GLY A 119 -6.66 12.77 12.61
C GLY A 119 -6.02 14.15 12.51
N ALA A 120 -6.69 15.28 12.78
CA ALA A 120 -6.01 16.59 12.79
C ALA A 120 -5.14 16.85 14.05
N ALA A 121 -5.64 16.53 15.26
CA ALA A 121 -4.93 16.81 16.51
C ALA A 121 -3.81 15.80 16.80
N SER A 122 -4.01 14.52 16.45
CA SER A 122 -2.96 13.49 16.56
C SER A 122 -1.86 13.67 15.50
N ARG A 123 -2.18 14.18 14.29
CA ARG A 123 -1.17 14.57 13.28
C ARG A 123 -0.35 15.78 13.74
N ASN A 124 -0.98 16.81 14.35
CA ASN A 124 -0.23 17.93 14.93
C ASN A 124 0.61 17.52 16.15
N ALA A 125 0.16 16.55 16.95
CA ALA A 125 0.96 16.02 18.07
C ALA A 125 2.08 15.07 17.63
N ARG A 126 1.92 14.32 16.53
CA ARG A 126 2.94 13.42 15.94
C ARG A 126 3.98 14.15 15.09
N TYR A 127 3.63 15.31 14.53
CA TYR A 127 4.42 16.05 13.54
C TYR A 127 4.63 17.53 13.89
N GLY A 128 4.58 17.90 15.17
CA GLY A 128 4.43 19.30 15.63
C GLY A 128 5.30 20.37 14.94
N ALA A 129 6.55 20.04 14.56
CA ALA A 129 7.45 20.97 13.86
C ALA A 129 7.30 20.99 12.31
N CYS A 130 6.43 20.14 11.76
CA CYS A 130 6.22 19.91 10.33
C CYS A 130 4.75 20.12 9.91
N ALA A 131 3.87 20.48 10.86
CA ALA A 131 2.43 20.62 10.65
C ALA A 131 2.07 21.65 9.56
N ASP A 132 2.92 22.68 9.40
CA ASP A 132 2.75 23.77 8.43
C ASP A 132 3.46 23.51 7.10
N ASN A 133 4.24 22.43 6.98
CA ASN A 133 4.94 22.09 5.75
C ASN A 133 4.08 21.17 4.87
N ALA A 134 3.46 21.76 3.84
CA ALA A 134 2.60 21.04 2.90
C ALA A 134 3.33 19.92 2.11
N GLU A 135 4.63 20.07 1.87
CA GLU A 135 5.45 19.06 1.19
C GLU A 135 5.73 17.86 2.12
N ALA A 136 6.03 18.13 3.39
CA ALA A 136 6.18 17.09 4.40
C ALA A 136 4.90 16.29 4.61
N ARG A 137 3.74 16.98 4.61
CA ARG A 137 2.43 16.32 4.72
C ARG A 137 2.16 15.38 3.55
N ARG A 138 2.44 15.80 2.30
CA ARG A 138 2.28 14.94 1.11
C ARG A 138 3.19 13.71 1.15
N LEU A 139 4.43 13.85 1.64
CA LEU A 139 5.36 12.75 1.78
C LEU A 139 4.92 11.77 2.88
N LEU A 140 4.45 12.28 4.02
CA LEU A 140 3.95 11.46 5.13
C LEU A 140 2.65 10.73 4.77
N ASP A 141 1.70 11.40 4.10
CA ASP A 141 0.46 10.78 3.63
C ASP A 141 0.74 9.63 2.63
N SER A 142 1.84 9.70 1.88
CA SER A 142 2.26 8.60 1.00
C SER A 142 2.96 7.44 1.72
N TYR A 143 3.34 7.62 2.99
CA TYR A 143 4.04 6.62 3.82
C TYR A 143 3.10 5.93 4.84
N ASP A 144 1.87 6.43 5.01
CA ASP A 144 0.92 6.00 6.05
C ASP A 144 0.22 4.66 5.72
N SER A 145 1.01 3.64 5.37
CA SER A 145 0.60 2.23 5.33
C SER A 145 0.82 1.48 6.66
N GLU A 146 1.39 2.13 7.68
CA GLU A 146 1.63 1.51 9.00
C GLU A 146 0.91 2.28 10.12
N PRO A 147 -0.07 1.67 10.82
CA PRO A 147 -0.95 2.40 11.75
C PRO A 147 -0.28 2.98 13.01
N ASN A 148 1.04 2.88 13.19
CA ASN A 148 1.74 3.33 14.41
C ASN A 148 3.17 3.91 14.19
N ALA A 149 3.56 4.26 12.96
CA ALA A 149 4.90 4.82 12.74
C ALA A 149 4.99 6.28 13.24
N THR A 150 5.85 6.53 14.23
CA THR A 150 6.21 7.90 14.62
C THR A 150 7.11 8.51 13.54
N LEU A 151 7.14 9.85 13.42
CA LEU A 151 8.04 10.55 12.48
C LEU A 151 9.50 10.07 12.64
N ALA A 152 9.93 9.91 13.90
CA ALA A 152 11.25 9.40 14.25
C ALA A 152 11.46 7.94 13.82
N GLY A 153 10.43 7.08 13.95
CA GLY A 153 10.45 5.69 13.50
C GLY A 153 10.56 5.57 11.98
N SER A 154 9.79 6.36 11.24
CA SER A 154 9.86 6.41 9.77
C SER A 154 11.22 6.93 9.30
N LEU A 155 11.74 7.99 9.92
CA LEU A 155 13.06 8.53 9.61
C LEU A 155 14.18 7.52 9.90
N ALA A 156 14.11 6.81 11.03
CA ALA A 156 15.08 5.78 11.39
C ALA A 156 15.05 4.61 10.40
N ASN A 157 13.86 4.17 9.99
CA ASN A 157 13.71 3.09 9.01
C ASN A 157 14.24 3.52 7.62
N MET A 158 13.95 4.74 7.18
CA MET A 158 14.49 5.30 5.93
C MET A 158 16.01 5.41 5.95
N ARG A 159 16.60 5.95 7.02
CA ARG A 159 18.07 6.02 7.19
C ARG A 159 18.71 4.65 7.17
N LYS A 160 18.07 3.65 7.78
CA LYS A 160 18.57 2.26 7.82
C LYS A 160 18.53 1.60 6.44
N ASN A 161 17.50 1.84 5.64
CA ASN A 161 17.29 1.16 4.36
C ASN A 161 17.94 1.88 3.16
N LEU A 162 18.18 3.19 3.25
CA LEU A 162 18.74 3.98 2.14
C LEU A 162 20.11 3.47 1.65
N PRO A 163 21.08 3.06 2.50
CA PRO A 163 22.35 2.52 2.03
C PRO A 163 22.19 1.23 1.23
N ALA A 164 21.26 0.35 1.65
CA ALA A 164 20.97 -0.89 0.94
C ALA A 164 20.35 -0.62 -0.44
N LEU A 165 19.40 0.32 -0.52
CA LEU A 165 18.79 0.74 -1.79
C LEU A 165 19.83 1.36 -2.74
N ARG A 166 20.72 2.22 -2.25
CA ARG A 166 21.83 2.78 -3.04
C ARG A 166 22.78 1.70 -3.55
N SER A 167 23.10 0.70 -2.72
CA SER A 167 23.93 -0.44 -3.14
C SER A 167 23.25 -1.31 -4.20
N MET A 168 21.94 -1.54 -4.09
CA MET A 168 21.16 -2.24 -5.11
C MET A 168 21.11 -1.46 -6.42
N LEU A 169 20.90 -0.15 -6.35
CA LEU A 169 20.91 0.75 -7.51
C LEU A 169 22.28 0.78 -8.21
N ALA A 170 23.38 0.90 -7.45
CA ALA A 170 24.73 0.90 -8.01
C ALA A 170 25.05 -0.43 -8.72
N ARG A 171 24.66 -1.58 -8.13
CA ARG A 171 24.80 -2.89 -8.77
C ARG A 171 23.97 -2.98 -10.05
N THR A 172 22.76 -2.46 -10.05
CA THR A 172 21.87 -2.52 -11.21
C THR A 172 22.25 -1.56 -12.34
N GLN A 173 22.84 -0.41 -12.02
CA GLN A 173 23.43 0.50 -13.00
C GLN A 173 24.65 -0.12 -13.70
N GLY A 174 25.41 -0.99 -13.02
CA GLY A 174 26.47 -1.78 -13.66
C GLY A 174 25.95 -2.71 -14.77
N TYR A 175 24.75 -3.26 -14.64
CA TYR A 175 24.12 -4.06 -15.71
C TYR A 175 23.60 -3.21 -16.88
N ARG A 176 23.45 -1.89 -16.70
CA ARG A 176 23.01 -0.97 -17.75
C ARG A 176 24.13 -0.67 -18.76
N SER A 177 25.39 -0.73 -18.36
CA SER A 177 26.54 -0.54 -19.27
C SER A 177 26.80 -1.73 -20.19
N ASP A 178 26.27 -2.92 -19.87
CA ASP A 178 26.37 -4.15 -20.68
C ASP A 178 25.07 -4.43 -21.45
N ALA A 179 24.27 -3.39 -21.74
CA ALA A 179 22.90 -3.51 -22.24
C ALA A 179 22.76 -4.18 -23.62
N ASP A 180 23.85 -4.35 -24.37
CA ASP A 180 23.85 -5.08 -25.65
C ASP A 180 23.73 -6.60 -25.45
N PHE A 181 23.99 -7.10 -24.25
CA PHE A 181 23.90 -8.53 -23.91
C PHE A 181 22.47 -9.00 -23.56
N TYR A 182 21.60 -8.09 -23.10
CA TYR A 182 20.31 -8.45 -22.48
C TYR A 182 19.12 -8.56 -23.44
N GLY A 183 19.31 -8.26 -24.73
CA GLY A 183 18.33 -8.47 -25.79
C GLY A 183 16.91 -7.97 -25.43
N PRO A 184 15.85 -8.77 -25.62
CA PRO A 184 14.45 -8.31 -25.48
C PRO A 184 14.05 -7.90 -24.06
N ASN A 185 14.87 -8.19 -23.03
CA ASN A 185 14.57 -7.84 -21.65
C ASN A 185 15.07 -6.44 -21.23
N LYS A 186 15.80 -5.73 -22.11
CA LYS A 186 16.37 -4.41 -21.84
C LYS A 186 15.34 -3.41 -21.28
N ALA A 187 14.18 -3.29 -21.92
CA ALA A 187 13.14 -2.35 -21.50
C ALA A 187 12.57 -2.66 -20.11
N LYS A 188 12.46 -3.94 -19.75
CA LYS A 188 12.00 -4.36 -18.42
C LYS A 188 13.03 -4.01 -17.34
N ILE A 189 14.31 -4.29 -17.61
CA ILE A 189 15.43 -3.97 -16.70
C ILE A 189 15.55 -2.45 -16.52
N GLU A 190 15.45 -1.67 -17.60
CA GLU A 190 15.48 -0.21 -17.54
C GLU A 190 14.29 0.37 -16.73
N SER A 191 13.10 -0.23 -16.86
CA SER A 191 11.92 0.14 -16.06
C SER A 191 12.11 -0.17 -14.57
N GLU A 192 12.69 -1.33 -14.22
CA GLU A 192 12.96 -1.71 -12.83
C GLU A 192 14.03 -0.81 -12.20
N ILE A 193 15.09 -0.48 -12.95
CA ILE A 193 16.12 0.49 -12.54
C ILE A 193 15.49 1.88 -12.30
N GLY A 194 14.59 2.33 -13.19
CA GLY A 194 13.87 3.59 -13.03
C GLY A 194 13.02 3.63 -11.76
N ALA A 195 12.29 2.56 -11.46
CA ALA A 195 11.50 2.45 -10.23
C ALA A 195 12.39 2.43 -8.97
N LEU A 196 13.55 1.77 -9.02
CA LEU A 196 14.52 1.78 -7.91
C LEU A 196 15.13 3.16 -7.69
N GLN A 197 15.50 3.87 -8.77
CA GLN A 197 16.00 5.24 -8.72
C GLN A 197 14.98 6.18 -8.07
N GLN A 198 13.72 6.11 -8.51
CA GLN A 198 12.63 6.90 -7.96
C GLN A 198 12.44 6.65 -6.45
N ARG A 199 12.55 5.38 -6.00
CA ARG A 199 12.49 5.05 -4.57
C ARG A 199 13.67 5.63 -3.78
N VAL A 200 14.89 5.60 -4.32
CA VAL A 200 16.08 6.19 -3.68
C VAL A 200 15.91 7.71 -3.55
N ASP A 201 15.50 8.38 -4.62
CA ASP A 201 15.31 9.83 -4.63
C ASP A 201 14.19 10.28 -3.69
N TRP A 202 13.09 9.52 -3.67
CA TRP A 202 11.98 9.74 -2.75
C TRP A 202 12.43 9.62 -1.30
N ASN A 203 13.14 8.56 -0.92
CA ASN A 203 13.65 8.38 0.45
C ASN A 203 14.66 9.47 0.84
N ALA A 204 15.54 9.86 -0.08
CA ALA A 204 16.53 10.92 0.16
C ALA A 204 15.89 12.30 0.30
N ASN A 205 14.80 12.58 -0.43
CA ASN A 205 14.04 13.82 -0.26
C ASN A 205 13.25 13.82 1.05
N ALA A 206 12.58 12.71 1.37
CA ALA A 206 11.83 12.55 2.61
C ALA A 206 12.73 12.77 3.83
N ILE A 207 13.92 12.16 3.89
CA ILE A 207 14.89 12.40 4.97
C ILE A 207 15.23 13.88 5.10
N ARG A 208 15.56 14.58 4.00
CA ARG A 208 15.89 16.02 4.01
C ARG A 208 14.74 16.92 4.47
N VAL A 209 13.52 16.57 4.10
CA VAL A 209 12.32 17.31 4.53
C VAL A 209 12.07 17.07 6.02
N LEU A 210 12.20 15.83 6.49
CA LEU A 210 11.96 15.48 7.89
C LEU A 210 13.06 15.98 8.83
N GLU A 211 14.33 16.02 8.40
CA GLU A 211 15.44 16.61 9.17
C GLU A 211 15.25 18.11 9.41
N ARG A 212 14.68 18.84 8.43
CA ARG A 212 14.31 20.25 8.60
C ARG A 212 13.21 20.47 9.63
N CYS A 213 12.43 19.42 9.93
CA CYS A 213 11.39 19.45 10.93
C CYS A 213 11.85 18.91 12.29
N SER A 214 13.03 18.33 12.42
CA SER A 214 13.58 17.86 13.70
C SER A 214 14.55 18.85 14.36
N GLY A 215 14.62 20.08 13.84
CA GLY A 215 15.47 21.15 14.35
C GLY A 215 15.09 21.61 15.75
#